data_AF-A0A7S1W8G3-F1
#
_entry.id   AF-A0A7S1W8G3-F1
#
_cell.length_a   1.000
_cell.length_b   1.000
_cell.length_c   1.000
_cell.angle_alpha   90.00
_cell.angle_beta   90.00
_cell.angle_gamma   90.00
#
_symmetry.space_group_name_H-M   'P 1'
#
loop_
_entity.id
_entity.type
_entity.pdbx_description
1 polymer ?
#
loop_
_entity_poly.entity_id
_entity_poly.type
_entity_poly.pdbx_seq_one_letter_code
_entity_poly.pdbx_strand_id
1 'polypeptide(L)'
;KERAFSASFVEPALFYASHTSQSTAPQGLGGVPFGGGQMMIDNVEPHAINWYLALLNAALGAHLPRQATYSDDFAVIVCDFWLGLKDECWQHFSDPEHFGKSWQGIPALKQGGESLIRKKVRSGHLPHDKEVACGRAKVFANSAVNPFGDEGQRRVLSLYLERFAHFFSRDFFVRRAFEVLNAEGKPEHAGFRKACDTLFQCYRRKHPGISEETLVEYCYRDDPYFTRLDVGRTESFLAWLQVVKVPQPKAFPNEKDEHCEGSSRSCQPRFLYHSFDEGVARLVAMGFGAEQANEAWLACLGSTEAAMGVILGEGVPPHGLPEGEEPPQPPGPQCHQQ
;
A
#
# COMPACT_ATOMS: atom_id res chain seq x y z
N LYS A 1 -9.09 1.05 -1.32
CA LYS A 1 -7.92 0.75 -2.19
C LYS A 1 -7.80 1.76 -3.34
N GLU A 2 -8.83 1.97 -4.17
CA GLU A 2 -8.77 2.94 -5.28
C GLU A 2 -8.42 4.36 -4.85
N ARG A 3 -9.05 4.89 -3.80
CA ARG A 3 -8.71 6.22 -3.25
C ARG A 3 -7.27 6.32 -2.77
N ALA A 4 -6.73 5.24 -2.18
CA ALA A 4 -5.33 5.17 -1.76
C ALA A 4 -4.40 5.18 -2.98
N PHE A 5 -4.74 4.42 -4.03
CA PHE A 5 -4.00 4.42 -5.28
C PHE A 5 -4.02 5.80 -5.96
N SER A 6 -5.18 6.44 -6.01
CA SER A 6 -5.35 7.78 -6.53
C SER A 6 -4.47 8.79 -5.77
N ALA A 7 -4.53 8.80 -4.44
CA ALA A 7 -3.76 9.74 -3.61
C ALA A 7 -2.24 9.49 -3.60
N SER A 8 -1.79 8.25 -3.79
CA SER A 8 -0.35 7.91 -3.77
C SER A 8 0.32 7.94 -5.15
N PHE A 9 -0.43 7.77 -6.23
CA PHE A 9 0.12 7.66 -7.58
C PHE A 9 -0.52 8.61 -8.57
N VAL A 10 -1.84 8.54 -8.74
CA VAL A 10 -2.54 9.22 -9.84
C VAL A 10 -2.48 10.73 -9.67
N GLU A 11 -2.99 11.24 -8.55
CA GLU A 11 -3.06 12.68 -8.30
C GLU A 11 -1.68 13.33 -8.19
N PRO A 12 -0.68 12.72 -7.50
CA PRO A 12 0.68 13.25 -7.51
C PRO A 12 1.34 13.26 -8.88
N ALA A 13 1.15 12.21 -9.70
CA ALA A 13 1.71 12.15 -11.04
C ALA A 13 1.09 13.20 -11.97
N LEU A 14 -0.24 13.35 -11.93
CA LEU A 14 -0.96 14.38 -12.68
C LEU A 14 -0.57 15.78 -12.21
N PHE A 15 -0.47 16.00 -10.90
CA PHE A 15 -0.01 17.26 -10.33
C PHE A 15 1.39 17.62 -10.83
N TYR A 16 2.35 16.69 -10.73
CA TYR A 16 3.71 16.90 -11.20
C TYR A 16 3.77 17.18 -12.71
N ALA A 17 3.08 16.37 -13.53
CA ALA A 17 3.03 16.56 -14.98
C ALA A 17 2.42 17.92 -15.36
N SER A 18 1.34 18.34 -14.68
CA SER A 18 0.66 19.61 -14.95
C SER A 18 1.54 20.83 -14.70
N HIS A 19 2.41 20.80 -13.69
CA HIS A 19 3.24 21.95 -13.32
C HIS A 19 4.63 21.94 -13.96
N THR A 20 5.08 20.80 -14.49
CA THR A 20 6.38 20.70 -15.19
C THR A 20 6.26 20.88 -16.70
N SER A 21 5.10 20.55 -17.28
CA SER A 21 4.77 20.72 -18.70
C SER A 21 4.57 22.19 -19.13
N GLN A 22 4.06 23.05 -18.25
CA GLN A 22 3.82 24.47 -18.55
C GLN A 22 5.12 25.29 -18.62
N SER A 23 6.22 24.76 -18.05
CA SER A 23 7.49 25.47 -17.89
C SER A 23 8.47 25.28 -19.05
N THR A 24 8.12 24.51 -20.10
CA THR A 24 8.97 24.38 -21.29
C THR A 24 8.45 25.26 -22.43
N ALA A 25 9.01 26.47 -22.54
CA ALA A 25 9.12 27.12 -23.84
C ALA A 25 9.83 26.17 -24.83
N PRO A 26 9.49 26.18 -26.12
CA PRO A 26 9.99 25.22 -27.09
C PRO A 26 11.48 25.50 -27.36
N GLN A 27 12.37 24.80 -26.66
CA GLN A 27 13.75 24.66 -27.11
C GLN A 27 13.94 23.23 -27.58
N GLY A 28 13.91 23.11 -28.90
CA GLY A 28 14.09 21.87 -29.61
C GLY A 28 15.44 21.25 -29.31
N LEU A 29 15.40 19.99 -28.92
CA LEU A 29 16.48 19.05 -29.19
C LEU A 29 15.97 18.12 -30.29
N GLY A 30 16.53 18.26 -31.49
CA GLY A 30 16.53 17.22 -32.50
C GLY A 30 15.16 16.74 -33.01
N GLY A 31 14.44 17.60 -33.71
CA GLY A 31 13.67 17.17 -34.90
C GLY A 31 12.40 16.34 -34.72
N VAL A 32 11.91 16.10 -33.50
CA VAL A 32 10.56 15.54 -33.31
C VAL A 32 9.66 16.58 -32.62
N PRO A 33 8.75 17.24 -33.36
CA PRO A 33 7.88 18.29 -32.82
C PRO A 33 6.67 17.64 -32.16
N PHE A 34 6.87 16.95 -31.04
CA PHE A 34 5.76 16.58 -30.17
C PHE A 34 5.78 17.50 -28.95
N GLY A 35 4.64 18.15 -28.68
CA GLY A 35 4.41 18.99 -27.49
C GLY A 35 4.55 18.15 -26.22
N GLY A 36 5.80 17.93 -25.78
CA GLY A 36 6.15 16.95 -24.77
C GLY A 36 5.47 17.15 -23.42
N GLY A 37 5.11 18.40 -23.10
CA GLY A 37 4.33 18.70 -21.89
C GLY A 37 2.91 18.14 -21.93
N GLN A 38 2.15 18.40 -23.00
CA GLN A 38 0.79 17.90 -23.16
C GLN A 38 0.78 16.38 -23.35
N MET A 39 1.72 15.85 -24.12
CA MET A 39 1.91 14.41 -24.29
C MET A 39 2.13 13.72 -22.94
N MET A 40 2.91 14.30 -22.02
CA MET A 40 3.12 13.71 -20.70
C MET A 40 1.79 13.64 -19.93
N ILE A 41 1.03 14.73 -19.86
CA ILE A 41 -0.26 14.80 -19.15
C ILE A 41 -1.24 13.77 -19.70
N ASP A 42 -1.45 13.77 -21.02
CA ASP A 42 -2.44 12.92 -21.70
C ASP A 42 -2.14 11.42 -21.53
N ASN A 43 -0.89 11.08 -21.23
CA ASN A 43 -0.42 9.71 -21.12
C ASN A 43 -0.13 9.26 -19.69
N VAL A 44 -0.28 10.11 -18.67
CA VAL A 44 -0.18 9.68 -17.26
C VAL A 44 -1.20 8.57 -16.98
N GLU A 45 -2.47 8.80 -17.33
CA GLU A 45 -3.53 7.85 -17.03
C GLU A 45 -3.49 6.54 -17.80
N PRO A 46 -3.37 6.53 -19.14
CA PRO A 46 -3.35 5.29 -19.90
C PRO A 46 -2.09 4.46 -19.63
N HIS A 47 -0.94 5.11 -19.44
CA HIS A 47 0.35 4.42 -19.37
C HIS A 47 1.02 4.53 -17.98
N ALA A 48 1.27 5.71 -17.40
CA ALA A 48 2.13 5.80 -16.19
C ALA A 48 1.50 5.08 -15.01
N ILE A 49 0.19 5.27 -14.85
CA ILE A 49 -0.62 4.60 -13.84
C ILE A 49 -0.51 3.07 -13.96
N ASN A 50 -0.47 2.53 -15.18
CA ASN A 50 -0.37 1.09 -15.39
C ASN A 50 0.91 0.49 -14.80
N TRP A 51 2.02 1.22 -14.84
CA TRP A 51 3.29 0.79 -14.25
C TRP A 51 3.22 0.74 -12.72
N TYR A 52 2.53 1.69 -12.09
CA TYR A 52 2.30 1.67 -10.65
C TYR A 52 1.31 0.57 -10.22
N LEU A 53 0.32 0.25 -11.06
CA LEU A 53 -0.55 -0.92 -10.83
C LEU A 53 0.27 -2.22 -10.87
N ALA A 54 1.14 -2.38 -11.86
CA ALA A 54 2.02 -3.54 -11.95
C ALA A 54 2.92 -3.65 -10.71
N LEU A 55 3.51 -2.53 -10.26
CA LEU A 55 4.32 -2.45 -9.05
C LEU A 55 3.55 -2.91 -7.81
N LEU A 56 2.33 -2.41 -7.60
CA LEU A 56 1.50 -2.82 -6.44
C LEU A 56 1.11 -4.29 -6.48
N ASN A 57 0.79 -4.82 -7.66
CA ASN A 57 0.48 -6.24 -7.82
C ASN A 57 1.68 -7.11 -7.46
N ALA A 58 2.87 -6.78 -7.97
CA ALA A 58 4.07 -7.56 -7.72
C ALA A 58 4.56 -7.46 -6.26
N ALA A 59 4.53 -6.25 -5.69
CA ALA A 59 5.15 -5.98 -4.38
C ALA A 59 4.23 -6.24 -3.19
N LEU A 60 2.93 -5.97 -3.31
CA LEU A 60 2.00 -6.04 -2.20
C LEU A 60 0.84 -7.03 -2.43
N GLY A 61 0.78 -7.69 -3.59
CA GLY A 61 -0.37 -8.51 -3.98
C GLY A 61 -1.68 -7.71 -4.06
N ALA A 62 -1.59 -6.38 -4.21
CA ALA A 62 -2.73 -5.49 -4.06
C ALA A 62 -3.51 -5.34 -5.36
N HIS A 63 -4.59 -6.10 -5.50
CA HIS A 63 -5.49 -5.99 -6.65
C HIS A 63 -6.45 -4.79 -6.55
N LEU A 64 -6.51 -4.03 -7.63
CA LEU A 64 -7.44 -2.92 -7.87
C LEU A 64 -8.41 -3.28 -9.02
N PRO A 65 -9.59 -2.64 -9.12
CA PRO A 65 -10.54 -2.95 -10.19
C PRO A 65 -9.98 -2.75 -11.59
N ARG A 66 -9.08 -1.77 -11.78
CA ARG A 66 -8.28 -1.64 -13.00
C ARG A 66 -7.13 -2.66 -12.96
N GLN A 67 -7.12 -3.57 -13.94
CA GLN A 67 -6.05 -4.55 -14.11
C GLN A 67 -4.80 -3.91 -14.74
N ALA A 68 -3.63 -4.40 -14.36
CA ALA A 68 -2.37 -3.99 -14.96
C ALA A 68 -2.15 -4.69 -16.31
N THR A 69 -1.88 -3.90 -17.34
CA THR A 69 -1.35 -4.33 -18.63
C THR A 69 0.15 -4.56 -18.51
N TYR A 70 0.54 -5.76 -18.08
CA TYR A 70 1.94 -6.13 -17.84
C TYR A 70 2.87 -6.03 -19.06
N SER A 71 2.30 -6.08 -20.27
CA SER A 71 3.02 -5.97 -21.54
C SER A 71 3.27 -4.53 -22.00
N ASP A 72 2.75 -3.53 -21.30
CA ASP A 72 2.97 -2.12 -21.62
C ASP A 72 4.46 -1.79 -21.59
N ASP A 73 4.95 -1.26 -22.70
CA ASP A 73 6.33 -0.87 -22.96
C ASP A 73 6.45 0.64 -23.20
N PHE A 74 5.39 1.42 -22.95
CA PHE A 74 5.38 2.86 -23.11
C PHE A 74 5.99 3.58 -21.91
N ALA A 75 7.26 3.28 -21.64
CA ALA A 75 8.00 3.82 -20.50
C ALA A 75 8.21 5.33 -20.55
N VAL A 76 8.14 5.96 -21.73
CA VAL A 76 8.55 7.36 -21.98
C VAL A 76 7.86 8.39 -21.09
N ILE A 77 6.72 8.04 -20.50
CA ILE A 77 5.91 8.89 -19.63
C ILE A 77 6.05 8.56 -18.14
N VAL A 78 6.76 7.48 -17.81
CA VAL A 78 7.05 7.07 -16.43
C VAL A 78 8.21 7.90 -15.93
N CYS A 79 8.08 8.48 -14.74
CA CYS A 79 9.14 9.29 -14.15
C CYS A 79 9.11 9.20 -12.62
N ASP A 80 10.23 9.55 -12.01
CA ASP A 80 10.36 9.67 -10.55
C ASP A 80 9.71 10.96 -10.03
N PHE A 81 8.38 11.07 -10.17
CA PHE A 81 7.67 12.30 -9.81
C PHE A 81 7.80 12.61 -8.31
N TRP A 82 7.98 11.62 -7.43
CA TRP A 82 8.20 11.89 -6.01
C TRP A 82 9.56 12.50 -5.71
N LEU A 83 10.59 12.18 -6.49
CA LEU A 83 11.86 12.90 -6.45
C LEU A 83 11.72 14.34 -6.96
N GLY A 84 10.85 14.55 -7.96
CA GLY A 84 10.55 15.87 -8.54
C GLY A 84 9.70 16.77 -7.65
N LEU A 85 9.01 16.20 -6.66
CA LEU A 85 8.18 16.91 -5.69
C LEU A 85 8.92 17.16 -4.38
N LYS A 86 8.56 18.24 -3.68
CA LYS A 86 9.01 18.43 -2.29
C LYS A 86 8.23 17.54 -1.32
N ASP A 87 8.78 17.29 -0.14
CA ASP A 87 8.18 16.37 0.84
C ASP A 87 6.88 16.94 1.43
N GLU A 88 6.74 18.27 1.47
CA GLU A 88 5.52 18.99 1.85
C GLU A 88 4.33 18.60 0.95
N CYS A 89 4.58 18.25 -0.31
CA CYS A 89 3.54 17.79 -1.22
C CYS A 89 2.88 16.49 -0.71
N TRP A 90 3.65 15.61 -0.08
CA TRP A 90 3.12 14.37 0.51
C TRP A 90 2.13 14.66 1.63
N GLN A 91 2.43 15.65 2.48
CA GLN A 91 1.57 16.01 3.62
C GLN A 91 0.14 16.31 3.17
N HIS A 92 -0.01 17.00 2.03
CA HIS A 92 -1.31 17.30 1.45
C HIS A 92 -2.03 16.05 0.91
N PHE A 93 -1.33 15.16 0.22
CA PHE A 93 -1.91 13.94 -0.35
C PHE A 93 -2.22 12.87 0.71
N SER A 94 -1.45 12.81 1.79
CA SER A 94 -1.66 11.89 2.91
C SER A 94 -2.73 12.37 3.89
N ASP A 95 -3.17 13.62 3.79
CA ASP A 95 -4.14 14.20 4.72
C ASP A 95 -5.50 13.47 4.64
N PRO A 96 -6.03 12.96 5.77
CA PRO A 96 -7.36 12.36 5.82
C PRO A 96 -8.48 13.24 5.26
N GLU A 97 -8.39 14.56 5.41
CA GLU A 97 -9.38 15.52 4.90
C GLU A 97 -9.31 15.71 3.39
N HIS A 98 -8.16 15.42 2.78
CA HIS A 98 -7.96 15.46 1.32
C HIS A 98 -8.14 14.10 0.65
N PHE A 99 -8.23 13.02 1.43
CA PHE A 99 -8.29 11.68 0.90
C PHE A 99 -9.45 11.43 -0.06
N GLY A 100 -9.12 11.11 -1.31
CA GLY A 100 -10.09 10.87 -2.39
C GLY A 100 -10.53 12.14 -3.13
N LYS A 101 -9.95 13.31 -2.83
CA LYS A 101 -10.08 14.52 -3.65
C LYS A 101 -9.03 14.51 -4.75
N SER A 102 -9.35 15.12 -5.89
CA SER A 102 -8.31 15.42 -6.87
C SER A 102 -7.41 16.56 -6.38
N TRP A 103 -6.19 16.66 -6.89
CA TRP A 103 -5.25 17.71 -6.45
C TRP A 103 -5.80 19.13 -6.68
N GLN A 104 -6.62 19.33 -7.72
CA GLN A 104 -7.31 20.60 -7.99
C GLN A 104 -8.35 20.96 -6.92
N GLY A 105 -8.84 19.98 -6.17
CA GLY A 105 -9.74 20.18 -5.03
C GLY A 105 -9.03 20.51 -3.72
N ILE A 106 -7.69 20.52 -3.70
CA ILE A 106 -6.87 20.81 -2.52
C ILE A 106 -6.30 22.22 -2.66
N PRO A 107 -6.76 23.22 -1.87
CA PRO A 107 -6.40 24.63 -2.08
C PRO A 107 -4.90 24.90 -2.12
N ALA A 108 -4.14 24.26 -1.23
CA ALA A 108 -2.68 24.40 -1.15
C ALA A 108 -1.98 23.91 -2.43
N LEU A 109 -2.44 22.80 -3.02
CA LEU A 109 -1.89 22.27 -4.26
C LEU A 109 -2.34 23.08 -5.48
N LYS A 110 -3.59 23.54 -5.50
CA LYS A 110 -4.14 24.33 -6.62
C LYS A 110 -3.47 25.70 -6.76
N GLN A 111 -3.25 26.41 -5.64
CA GLN A 111 -2.74 27.79 -5.66
C GLN A 111 -1.21 27.87 -5.55
N GLY A 112 -0.59 26.93 -4.83
CA GLY A 112 0.85 26.92 -4.55
C GLY A 112 1.65 25.88 -5.34
N GLY A 113 1.07 25.29 -6.38
CA GLY A 113 1.59 24.06 -6.99
C GLY A 113 3.02 24.16 -7.52
N GLU A 114 3.38 25.24 -8.20
CA GLU A 114 4.73 25.46 -8.72
C GLU A 114 5.81 25.47 -7.61
N SER A 115 5.47 26.04 -6.45
CA SER A 115 6.39 26.12 -5.31
C SER A 115 6.68 24.75 -4.67
N LEU A 116 5.86 23.73 -4.97
CA LEU A 116 6.01 22.36 -4.49
C LEU A 116 6.80 21.46 -5.46
N ILE A 117 7.17 21.99 -6.63
CA ILE A 117 8.11 21.33 -7.55
C ILE A 117 9.53 21.54 -7.02
N ARG A 118 10.21 20.44 -6.69
CA ARG A 118 11.61 20.43 -6.25
C ARG A 118 12.56 20.57 -7.44
N LYS A 119 12.36 19.74 -8.46
CA LYS A 119 13.15 19.71 -9.70
C LYS A 119 12.41 18.98 -10.81
N LYS A 120 12.81 19.24 -12.06
CA LYS A 120 12.38 18.42 -13.20
C LYS A 120 13.17 17.11 -13.18
N VAL A 121 12.47 15.99 -13.30
CA VAL A 121 13.03 14.64 -13.44
C VAL A 121 12.89 14.15 -14.89
N ARG A 122 13.84 13.32 -15.32
CA ARG A 122 13.83 12.69 -16.65
C ARG A 122 12.70 11.66 -16.73
N SER A 123 11.95 11.67 -17.82
CA SER A 123 10.93 10.65 -18.11
C SER A 123 11.56 9.44 -18.81
N GLY A 124 10.88 8.29 -18.82
CA GLY A 124 11.45 7.03 -19.32
C GLY A 124 12.34 6.29 -18.33
N HIS A 125 12.62 6.89 -17.16
CA HIS A 125 13.64 6.42 -16.23
C HIS A 125 13.04 6.35 -14.82
N LEU A 126 12.99 5.14 -14.28
CA LEU A 126 12.68 4.90 -12.87
C LEU A 126 13.44 3.66 -12.40
N PRO A 127 14.30 3.76 -11.37
CA PRO A 127 14.67 4.94 -10.57
C PRO A 127 15.98 5.60 -10.97
N HIS A 128 16.05 6.92 -10.72
CA HIS A 128 17.19 7.85 -10.79
C HIS A 128 18.37 7.50 -11.71
N ASP A 129 18.59 8.29 -12.78
CA ASP A 129 19.84 8.49 -13.58
C ASP A 129 20.68 7.27 -14.00
N LYS A 130 20.30 6.06 -13.59
CA LYS A 130 20.71 4.81 -14.18
C LYS A 130 19.88 4.71 -15.44
N GLU A 131 20.54 4.52 -16.58
CA GLU A 131 19.90 4.18 -17.85
C GLU A 131 19.28 2.77 -17.79
N VAL A 132 18.58 2.44 -16.72
CA VAL A 132 17.70 1.29 -16.67
C VAL A 132 16.52 1.69 -17.54
N ALA A 133 16.63 1.34 -18.83
CA ALA A 133 15.50 1.37 -19.72
C ALA A 133 14.38 0.58 -19.03
N CYS A 134 13.37 1.31 -18.60
CA CYS A 134 12.12 0.73 -18.15
C CYS A 134 11.64 -0.15 -19.31
N GLY A 135 11.81 -1.47 -19.17
CA GLY A 135 11.47 -2.44 -20.21
C GLY A 135 9.95 -2.55 -20.36
N ARG A 136 9.39 -3.69 -19.96
CA ARG A 136 7.93 -3.82 -19.81
C ARG A 136 7.54 -3.53 -18.36
N ALA A 137 6.32 -3.06 -18.13
CA ALA A 137 5.77 -2.84 -16.79
C ALA A 137 5.96 -4.05 -15.86
N LYS A 138 5.84 -5.28 -16.38
CA LYS A 138 6.14 -6.52 -15.63
C LYS A 138 7.56 -6.59 -15.10
N VAL A 139 8.55 -6.28 -15.94
CA VAL A 139 9.96 -6.37 -15.58
C VAL A 139 10.24 -5.36 -14.49
N PHE A 140 9.80 -4.11 -14.69
CA PHE A 140 9.90 -3.04 -13.71
C PHE A 140 9.29 -3.40 -12.35
N ALA A 141 8.08 -3.95 -12.34
CA ALA A 141 7.39 -4.33 -11.11
C ALA A 141 8.13 -5.46 -10.37
N ASN A 142 8.61 -6.47 -11.10
CA ASN A 142 9.35 -7.59 -10.52
C ASN A 142 10.72 -7.15 -9.97
N SER A 143 11.35 -6.12 -10.55
CA SER A 143 12.60 -5.56 -10.02
C SER A 143 12.43 -5.02 -8.59
N ALA A 144 11.23 -4.55 -8.23
CA ALA A 144 10.95 -4.01 -6.89
C ALA A 144 11.03 -5.08 -5.79
N VAL A 145 10.81 -6.35 -6.15
CA VAL A 145 10.79 -7.49 -5.22
C VAL A 145 11.92 -8.48 -5.43
N ASN A 146 12.76 -8.29 -6.45
CA ASN A 146 13.86 -9.21 -6.72
C ASN A 146 14.98 -9.01 -5.67
N PRO A 147 15.23 -9.97 -4.75
CA PRO A 147 16.26 -9.82 -3.72
C PRO A 147 17.68 -9.73 -4.31
N PHE A 148 17.89 -10.34 -5.49
CA PHE A 148 19.15 -10.30 -6.22
C PHE A 148 19.25 -9.13 -7.22
N GLY A 149 18.23 -8.27 -7.26
CA GLY A 149 18.18 -7.09 -8.12
C GLY A 149 18.97 -5.89 -7.58
N ASP A 150 18.83 -4.74 -8.24
CA ASP A 150 19.47 -3.49 -7.81
C ASP A 150 18.83 -2.95 -6.52
N GLU A 151 19.62 -2.90 -5.44
CA GLU A 151 19.16 -2.42 -4.13
C GLU A 151 18.73 -0.96 -4.16
N GLY A 152 19.45 -0.11 -4.90
CA GLY A 152 19.09 1.29 -5.09
C GLY A 152 17.70 1.41 -5.74
N GLN A 153 17.39 0.54 -6.70
CA GLN A 153 16.09 0.48 -7.32
C GLN A 153 15.00 0.08 -6.35
N ARG A 154 15.20 -0.99 -5.59
CA ARG A 154 14.23 -1.40 -4.58
C ARG A 154 14.00 -0.31 -3.54
N ARG A 155 15.04 0.44 -3.13
CA ARG A 155 14.94 1.53 -2.17
C ARG A 155 14.14 2.72 -2.69
N VAL A 156 14.29 3.10 -3.97
CA VAL A 156 13.47 4.17 -4.53
C VAL A 156 12.03 3.73 -4.71
N LEU A 157 11.81 2.48 -5.17
CA LEU A 157 10.45 1.95 -5.32
C LEU A 157 9.74 1.72 -3.98
N SER A 158 10.47 1.47 -2.90
CA SER A 158 9.84 1.34 -1.57
C SER A 158 9.13 2.63 -1.15
N LEU A 159 9.62 3.81 -1.54
CA LEU A 159 8.94 5.09 -1.26
C LEU A 159 7.51 5.11 -1.81
N TYR A 160 7.33 4.57 -3.01
CA TYR A 160 6.01 4.48 -3.66
C TYR A 160 5.08 3.51 -2.93
N LEU A 161 5.63 2.34 -2.57
CA LEU A 161 4.91 1.32 -1.81
C LEU A 161 4.49 1.82 -0.42
N GLU A 162 5.38 2.56 0.26
CA GLU A 162 5.13 3.12 1.58
C GLU A 162 4.02 4.18 1.55
N ARG A 163 4.01 5.05 0.54
CA ARG A 163 2.95 6.05 0.37
C ARG A 163 1.60 5.41 0.12
N PHE A 164 1.56 4.31 -0.64
CA PHE A 164 0.33 3.53 -0.77
C PHE A 164 -0.07 2.85 0.55
N ALA A 165 0.89 2.20 1.22
CA ALA A 165 0.69 1.47 2.47
C ALA A 165 0.27 2.39 3.63
N HIS A 166 0.67 3.66 3.61
CA HIS A 166 0.29 4.67 4.60
C HIS A 166 -1.23 4.72 4.81
N PHE A 167 -2.02 4.62 3.73
CA PHE A 167 -3.48 4.65 3.82
C PHE A 167 -4.10 3.39 4.43
N PHE A 168 -3.29 2.36 4.65
CA PHE A 168 -3.64 1.13 5.37
C PHE A 168 -2.94 1.05 6.73
N SER A 169 -2.23 2.12 7.11
CA SER A 169 -1.79 2.28 8.50
C SER A 169 -3.02 2.29 9.40
N ARG A 170 -2.83 1.79 10.60
CA ARG A 170 -3.89 1.65 11.60
C ARG A 170 -4.62 2.97 11.85
N ASP A 171 -3.88 4.03 12.10
CA ASP A 171 -4.43 5.35 12.43
C ASP A 171 -5.28 5.92 11.29
N PHE A 172 -4.87 5.66 10.04
CA PHE A 172 -5.60 6.12 8.87
C PHE A 172 -6.82 5.23 8.57
N PHE A 173 -6.59 3.92 8.47
CA PHE A 173 -7.58 2.96 8.00
C PHE A 173 -8.73 2.77 8.98
N VAL A 174 -8.45 2.59 10.28
CA VAL A 174 -9.46 2.29 11.29
C VAL A 174 -10.51 3.39 11.34
N ARG A 175 -10.06 4.65 11.44
CA ARG A 175 -10.95 5.82 11.46
C ARG A 175 -11.80 5.87 10.20
N ARG A 176 -11.16 5.84 9.02
CA ARG A 176 -11.87 6.02 7.75
C ARG A 176 -12.81 4.86 7.44
N ALA A 177 -12.40 3.63 7.71
CA ALA A 177 -13.26 2.46 7.52
C ALA A 177 -14.51 2.57 8.40
N PHE A 178 -14.33 2.87 9.68
CA PHE A 178 -15.45 2.98 10.60
C PHE A 178 -16.38 4.15 10.24
N GLU A 179 -15.87 5.37 10.10
CA GLU A 179 -16.71 6.55 9.83
C GLU A 179 -17.48 6.42 8.50
N VAL A 180 -16.83 5.93 7.43
CA VAL A 180 -17.46 5.82 6.11
C VAL A 180 -18.54 4.74 6.09
N LEU A 181 -18.29 3.59 6.72
CA LEU A 181 -19.26 2.49 6.76
C LEU A 181 -20.40 2.81 7.74
N ASN A 182 -20.08 3.38 8.90
CA ASN A 182 -21.06 3.78 9.92
C ASN A 182 -21.98 4.91 9.44
N ALA A 183 -21.48 5.83 8.60
CA ALA A 183 -22.32 6.89 8.01
C ALA A 183 -23.39 6.33 7.05
N GLU A 184 -23.23 5.09 6.56
CA GLU A 184 -24.13 4.44 5.60
C GLU A 184 -24.51 5.33 4.39
N GLY A 185 -23.62 6.26 4.00
CA GLY A 185 -23.92 7.30 3.02
C GLY A 185 -24.07 6.79 1.58
N LYS A 186 -23.95 5.48 1.36
CA LYS A 186 -24.11 4.83 0.06
C LYS A 186 -24.93 3.54 0.18
N PRO A 187 -25.64 3.12 -0.88
CA PRO A 187 -26.45 1.90 -0.86
C PRO A 187 -25.68 0.65 -0.44
N GLU A 188 -24.42 0.50 -0.88
CA GLU A 188 -23.58 -0.65 -0.54
C GLU A 188 -23.16 -0.71 0.95
N HIS A 189 -23.37 0.37 1.70
CA HIS A 189 -23.09 0.42 3.15
C HIS A 189 -24.35 0.14 3.99
N ALA A 190 -25.53 0.01 3.38
CA ALA A 190 -26.79 -0.10 4.09
C ALA A 190 -26.83 -1.34 5.02
N GLY A 191 -27.21 -1.13 6.28
CA GLY A 191 -27.32 -2.18 7.28
C GLY A 191 -26.01 -2.50 8.01
N PHE A 192 -24.91 -1.83 7.68
CA PHE A 192 -23.63 -1.96 8.36
C PHE A 192 -23.77 -1.68 9.87
N ARG A 193 -24.46 -0.60 10.25
CA ARG A 193 -24.65 -0.23 11.66
C ARG A 193 -25.36 -1.32 12.44
N LYS A 194 -26.51 -1.77 11.92
CA LYS A 194 -27.34 -2.81 12.55
C LYS A 194 -26.56 -4.12 12.71
N ALA A 195 -25.80 -4.52 11.68
CA ALA A 195 -24.96 -5.71 11.74
C ALA A 195 -23.86 -5.56 12.80
N CYS A 196 -23.19 -4.40 12.83
CA CYS A 196 -22.12 -4.14 13.79
C CYS A 196 -22.62 -4.03 15.24
N ASP A 197 -23.78 -3.42 15.49
CA ASP A 197 -24.38 -3.39 16.83
C ASP A 197 -24.74 -4.80 17.32
N THR A 198 -25.24 -5.65 16.42
CA THR A 198 -25.51 -7.06 16.74
C THR A 198 -24.23 -7.80 17.14
N LEU A 199 -23.16 -7.62 16.36
CA LEU A 199 -21.83 -8.20 16.63
C LEU A 199 -21.20 -7.61 17.90
N PHE A 200 -21.44 -6.33 18.17
CA PHE A 200 -20.95 -5.65 19.35
C PHE A 200 -21.54 -6.23 20.64
N GLN A 201 -22.80 -6.68 20.63
CA GLN A 201 -23.37 -7.41 21.77
C GLN A 201 -22.58 -8.68 22.10
N CYS A 202 -22.11 -9.39 21.08
CA CYS A 202 -21.24 -10.57 21.26
C CYS A 202 -19.85 -10.17 21.76
N TYR A 203 -19.28 -9.09 21.22
CA TYR A 203 -17.99 -8.55 21.65
C TYR A 203 -18.01 -8.15 23.12
N ARG A 204 -19.03 -7.42 23.57
CA ARG A 204 -19.18 -6.95 24.96
C ARG A 204 -19.26 -8.10 25.96
N ARG A 205 -19.97 -9.19 25.65
CA ARG A 205 -20.03 -10.38 26.52
C ARG A 205 -18.66 -11.04 26.74
N LYS A 206 -17.75 -10.90 25.78
CA LYS A 206 -16.37 -11.44 25.87
C LYS A 206 -15.39 -10.50 26.54
N HIS A 207 -15.73 -9.22 26.71
CA HIS A 207 -14.84 -8.18 27.23
C HIS A 207 -15.50 -7.49 28.43
N PRO A 208 -15.38 -8.08 29.64
CA PRO A 208 -15.98 -7.49 30.85
C PRO A 208 -15.40 -6.10 31.10
N GLY A 209 -16.25 -5.15 31.48
CA GLY A 209 -15.87 -3.75 31.73
C GLY A 209 -16.32 -2.75 30.65
N ILE A 210 -16.88 -3.23 29.54
CA ILE A 210 -17.56 -2.38 28.56
C ILE A 210 -18.99 -2.13 29.04
N SER A 211 -19.32 -0.87 29.33
CA SER A 211 -20.65 -0.46 29.82
C SER A 211 -21.58 0.04 28.72
N GLU A 212 -21.02 0.49 27.59
CA GLU A 212 -21.74 1.08 26.47
C GLU A 212 -22.71 0.07 25.83
N GLU A 213 -23.88 0.54 25.40
CA GLU A 213 -24.95 -0.31 24.86
C GLU A 213 -24.83 -0.53 23.36
N THR A 214 -24.35 0.49 22.65
CA THR A 214 -24.18 0.47 21.20
C THR A 214 -22.71 0.54 20.80
N LEU A 215 -22.38 0.09 19.59
CA LEU A 215 -21.00 0.19 19.09
C LEU A 215 -20.59 1.66 18.94
N VAL A 216 -21.52 2.54 18.56
CA VAL A 216 -21.26 3.96 18.39
C VAL A 216 -20.84 4.60 19.71
N GLU A 217 -21.57 4.36 20.80
CA GLU A 217 -21.17 4.82 22.15
C GLU A 217 -19.80 4.29 22.55
N TYR A 218 -19.51 3.02 22.26
CA TYR A 218 -18.21 2.45 22.58
C TYR A 218 -17.08 3.13 21.80
N CYS A 219 -17.27 3.40 20.51
CA CYS A 219 -16.27 3.97 19.63
C CYS A 219 -16.07 5.49 19.78
N TYR A 220 -17.03 6.23 20.31
CA TYR A 220 -16.93 7.68 20.50
C TYR A 220 -16.87 8.04 21.98
N ARG A 221 -15.81 8.73 22.41
CA ARG A 221 -15.62 9.08 23.85
C ARG A 221 -16.56 10.16 24.35
N ASP A 222 -17.08 10.99 23.45
CA ASP A 222 -17.73 12.25 23.79
C ASP A 222 -19.26 12.07 23.75
N ASP A 223 -19.85 11.58 24.82
CA ASP A 223 -21.31 11.60 25.04
C ASP A 223 -21.73 13.04 25.44
N PRO A 224 -22.76 13.67 24.82
CA PRO A 224 -23.70 13.15 23.81
C PRO A 224 -23.41 13.55 22.35
N TYR A 225 -22.26 14.19 22.09
CA TYR A 225 -22.03 14.86 20.79
C TYR A 225 -21.35 13.99 19.73
N PHE A 226 -20.78 12.84 20.12
CA PHE A 226 -20.12 11.87 19.23
C PHE A 226 -19.08 12.50 18.29
N THR A 227 -18.31 13.47 18.79
CA THR A 227 -17.38 14.25 17.96
C THR A 227 -16.00 13.63 17.82
N ARG A 228 -15.55 12.84 18.81
CA ARG A 228 -14.20 12.27 18.83
C ARG A 228 -14.22 10.75 18.84
N LEU A 229 -13.77 10.17 17.73
CA LEU A 229 -13.57 8.74 17.60
C LEU A 229 -12.37 8.28 18.44
N ASP A 230 -12.60 7.29 19.31
CA ASP A 230 -11.56 6.52 19.99
C ASP A 230 -11.03 5.42 19.06
N VAL A 231 -9.96 5.75 18.34
CA VAL A 231 -9.31 4.83 17.39
C VAL A 231 -8.90 3.52 18.06
N GLY A 232 -8.49 3.52 19.33
CA GLY A 232 -8.05 2.30 20.01
C GLY A 232 -9.19 1.34 20.34
N ARG A 233 -10.35 1.88 20.75
CA ARG A 233 -11.57 1.09 20.95
C ARG A 233 -12.12 0.56 19.63
N THR A 234 -12.20 1.41 18.61
CA THR A 234 -12.62 1.00 17.26
C THR A 234 -11.70 -0.08 16.69
N GLU A 235 -10.38 0.09 16.85
CA GLU A 235 -9.39 -0.92 16.45
C GLU A 235 -9.62 -2.24 17.17
N SER A 236 -9.81 -2.22 18.49
CA SER A 236 -10.00 -3.45 19.28
C SER A 236 -11.19 -4.26 18.77
N PHE A 237 -12.29 -3.58 18.45
CA PHE A 237 -13.47 -4.22 17.84
C PHE A 237 -13.17 -4.77 16.44
N LEU A 238 -12.54 -3.98 15.56
CA LEU A 238 -12.18 -4.43 14.21
C LEU A 238 -11.15 -5.58 14.22
N ALA A 239 -10.27 -5.61 15.21
CA ALA A 239 -9.30 -6.69 15.40
C ALA A 239 -9.97 -7.98 15.84
N TRP A 240 -10.98 -7.88 16.71
CA TRP A 240 -11.82 -9.02 17.08
C TRP A 240 -12.56 -9.61 15.88
N LEU A 241 -13.00 -8.75 14.95
CA LEU A 241 -13.57 -9.16 13.65
C LEU A 241 -12.54 -9.65 12.62
N GLN A 242 -11.24 -9.68 12.95
CA GLN A 242 -10.15 -10.03 12.03
C GLN A 242 -10.04 -9.11 10.81
N VAL A 243 -10.59 -7.90 10.88
CA VAL A 243 -10.48 -6.89 9.81
C VAL A 243 -9.11 -6.20 9.88
N VAL A 244 -8.58 -6.00 11.08
CA VAL A 244 -7.23 -5.49 11.31
C VAL A 244 -6.44 -6.48 12.17
N LYS A 245 -5.11 -6.49 12.02
CA LYS A 245 -4.25 -7.32 12.86
C LYS A 245 -4.32 -6.84 14.31
N VAL A 246 -4.44 -7.78 15.24
CA VAL A 246 -4.34 -7.52 16.69
C VAL A 246 -3.03 -6.76 16.95
N PRO A 247 -3.07 -5.63 17.68
CA PRO A 247 -1.86 -4.95 18.08
C PRO A 247 -0.97 -5.91 18.85
N GLN A 248 0.17 -6.27 18.25
CA GLN A 248 1.23 -6.93 18.98
C GLN A 248 1.66 -5.95 20.07
N PRO A 249 1.80 -6.41 21.35
CA PRO A 249 2.44 -5.60 22.37
C PRO A 249 3.74 -5.10 21.78
N LYS A 250 3.95 -3.78 21.73
CA LYS A 250 5.23 -3.23 21.28
C LYS A 250 6.28 -3.90 22.17
N ALA A 251 7.11 -4.78 21.61
CA ALA A 251 8.27 -5.28 22.32
C ALA A 251 8.98 -4.03 22.85
N PHE A 252 9.19 -3.98 24.16
CA PHE A 252 9.78 -2.82 24.81
C PHE A 252 10.99 -2.37 23.98
N PRO A 253 11.06 -1.09 23.58
CA PRO A 253 12.24 -0.63 22.86
C PRO A 253 13.44 -0.98 23.75
N ASN A 254 14.41 -1.69 23.18
CA ASN A 254 15.69 -1.87 23.85
C ASN A 254 16.17 -0.46 24.24
N GLU A 255 16.48 -0.23 25.53
CA GLU A 255 16.93 1.05 26.11
C GLU A 255 18.13 1.71 25.42
N LYS A 256 18.65 1.12 24.33
CA LYS A 256 19.77 1.64 23.54
C LYS A 256 19.35 2.56 22.39
N ASP A 257 18.06 2.72 22.10
CA ASP A 257 17.58 3.56 20.98
C ASP A 257 17.20 5.01 21.37
N GLU A 258 17.39 5.43 22.62
CA GLU A 258 16.98 6.76 23.12
C GLU A 258 17.91 7.95 22.75
N HIS A 259 18.70 7.87 21.68
CA HIS A 259 19.61 8.99 21.29
C HIS A 259 19.42 9.47 19.84
N CYS A 260 18.16 9.66 19.42
CA CYS A 260 17.86 10.37 18.17
C CYS A 260 16.59 11.23 18.24
N GLU A 261 16.43 12.04 19.30
CA GLU A 261 15.51 13.17 19.30
C GLU A 261 16.29 14.45 19.00
N GLY A 262 16.20 14.96 17.75
CA GLY A 262 16.81 16.25 17.41
C GLY A 262 17.13 16.51 15.95
N SER A 263 16.81 15.61 15.01
CA SER A 263 17.02 15.88 13.58
C SER A 263 15.77 15.61 12.77
N SER A 264 15.19 16.68 12.24
CA SER A 264 14.25 16.66 11.10
C SER A 264 14.99 16.15 9.86
N ARG A 265 15.35 14.86 9.87
CA ARG A 265 15.99 14.16 8.76
C ARG A 265 15.04 13.08 8.29
N SER A 266 14.54 13.29 7.08
CA SER A 266 13.94 12.33 6.14
C SER A 266 13.42 11.03 6.75
N CYS A 267 12.11 10.82 6.68
CA CYS A 267 11.48 9.51 6.82
C CYS A 267 12.27 8.47 6.00
N GLN A 268 13.20 7.76 6.67
CA GLN A 268 13.86 6.60 6.08
C GLN A 268 12.81 5.50 5.98
N PRO A 269 12.76 4.77 4.86
CA PRO A 269 11.78 3.72 4.65
C PRO A 269 11.94 2.60 5.68
N ARG A 270 11.05 2.54 6.67
CA ARG A 270 11.11 1.58 7.80
C ARG A 270 10.21 0.35 7.61
N PHE A 271 9.25 0.39 6.68
CA PHE A 271 8.12 -0.53 6.74
C PHE A 271 8.32 -1.88 6.03
N LEU A 272 9.24 -2.00 5.07
CA LEU A 272 9.38 -3.21 4.26
C LEU A 272 10.69 -3.99 4.47
N TYR A 273 11.76 -3.32 4.92
CA TYR A 273 13.07 -3.97 5.06
C TYR A 273 13.28 -4.63 6.42
N HIS A 274 12.76 -4.04 7.52
CA HIS A 274 13.03 -4.56 8.86
C HIS A 274 12.49 -5.97 9.11
N SER A 275 11.30 -6.33 8.59
CA SER A 275 10.74 -7.67 8.81
C SER A 275 11.47 -8.76 8.02
N PHE A 276 12.07 -8.41 6.88
CA PHE A 276 12.87 -9.33 6.09
C PHE A 276 14.20 -9.61 6.80
N ASP A 277 14.84 -8.55 7.29
CA ASP A 277 16.12 -8.66 8.00
C ASP A 277 15.99 -9.37 9.35
N GLU A 278 14.91 -9.15 10.10
CA GLU A 278 14.73 -9.77 11.42
C GLU A 278 14.53 -11.29 11.34
N GLY A 279 13.79 -11.77 10.34
CA GLY A 279 13.55 -13.20 10.14
C GLY A 279 14.80 -13.97 9.74
N VAL A 280 15.52 -13.45 8.75
CA VAL A 280 16.81 -14.01 8.30
C VAL A 280 17.85 -13.90 9.41
N ALA A 281 17.92 -12.77 10.12
CA ALA A 281 18.83 -12.60 11.26
C ALA A 281 18.56 -13.60 12.39
N ARG A 282 17.29 -13.93 12.67
CA ARG A 282 16.94 -14.97 13.65
C ARG A 282 17.43 -16.35 13.22
N LEU A 283 17.23 -16.73 11.95
CA LEU A 283 17.74 -18.00 11.42
C LEU A 283 19.27 -18.05 11.45
N VAL A 284 19.95 -16.96 11.12
CA VAL A 284 21.42 -16.86 11.24
C VAL A 284 21.87 -16.97 12.69
N ALA A 285 21.16 -16.34 13.62
CA ALA A 285 21.45 -16.44 15.06
C ALA A 285 21.23 -17.86 15.61
N MET A 286 20.39 -18.68 14.95
CA MET A 286 20.21 -20.10 15.26
C MET A 286 21.34 -21.00 14.70
N GLY A 287 22.31 -20.42 13.97
CA GLY A 287 23.47 -21.13 13.44
C GLY A 287 23.35 -21.57 11.98
N PHE A 288 22.25 -21.21 11.29
CA PHE A 288 22.12 -21.47 9.86
C PHE A 288 22.96 -20.49 9.04
N GLY A 289 23.49 -20.96 7.90
CA GLY A 289 24.23 -20.10 6.99
C GLY A 289 23.35 -18.99 6.42
N ALA A 290 23.88 -17.77 6.26
CA ALA A 290 23.07 -16.62 5.83
C ALA A 290 22.40 -16.82 4.46
N GLU A 291 23.08 -17.47 3.52
CA GLU A 291 22.53 -17.80 2.20
C GLU A 291 21.37 -18.81 2.32
N GLN A 292 21.58 -19.89 3.07
CA GLN A 292 20.58 -20.92 3.33
C GLN A 292 19.35 -20.38 4.08
N ALA A 293 19.58 -19.54 5.10
CA ALA A 293 18.54 -18.86 5.86
C ALA A 293 17.68 -17.96 4.97
N ASN A 294 18.31 -17.22 4.06
CA ASN A 294 17.64 -16.32 3.14
C ASN A 294 16.80 -17.09 2.09
N GLU A 295 17.34 -18.16 1.50
CA GLU A 295 16.62 -18.99 0.54
C GLU A 295 15.38 -19.64 1.16
N ALA A 296 15.51 -20.20 2.36
CA ALA A 296 14.40 -20.82 3.05
C ALA A 296 13.35 -19.80 3.50
N TRP A 297 13.77 -18.61 3.96
CA TRP A 297 12.88 -17.51 4.32
C TRP A 297 11.99 -17.08 3.15
N LEU A 298 12.58 -16.97 1.96
CA LEU A 298 11.88 -16.66 0.71
C LEU A 298 10.92 -17.79 0.31
N ALA A 299 11.38 -19.04 0.35
CA ALA A 299 10.55 -20.20 0.02
C ALA A 299 9.31 -20.32 0.92
N CYS A 300 9.41 -19.83 2.15
CA CYS A 300 8.37 -19.91 3.16
C CYS A 300 7.60 -18.60 3.39
N LEU A 301 7.71 -17.64 2.47
CA LEU A 301 6.98 -16.36 2.48
C LEU A 301 7.10 -15.62 3.83
N GLY A 302 8.27 -15.70 4.46
CA GLY A 302 8.56 -15.02 5.72
C GLY A 302 8.08 -15.71 6.99
N SER A 303 7.82 -17.03 6.96
CA SER A 303 7.60 -17.84 8.17
C SER A 303 8.90 -18.47 8.67
N THR A 304 9.35 -18.10 9.87
CA THR A 304 10.57 -18.66 10.48
C THR A 304 10.47 -20.17 10.67
N GLU A 305 9.34 -20.67 11.17
CA GLU A 305 9.14 -22.10 11.46
C GLU A 305 9.16 -22.93 10.18
N ALA A 306 8.45 -22.48 9.14
CA ALA A 306 8.47 -23.18 7.86
C ALA A 306 9.86 -23.10 7.20
N ALA A 307 10.54 -21.96 7.29
CA ALA A 307 11.91 -21.81 6.81
C ALA A 307 12.86 -22.77 7.55
N MET A 308 12.73 -22.92 8.86
CA MET A 308 13.49 -23.93 9.62
C MET A 308 13.21 -25.34 9.11
N GLY A 309 11.94 -25.71 8.89
CA GLY A 309 11.58 -27.01 8.32
C GLY A 309 12.25 -27.26 6.96
N VAL A 310 12.29 -26.24 6.09
CA VAL A 310 13.00 -26.32 4.80
C VAL A 310 14.51 -26.51 4.98
N ILE A 311 15.13 -25.75 5.87
CA ILE A 311 16.58 -25.84 6.14
C ILE A 311 16.96 -27.21 6.72
N LEU A 312 16.09 -27.77 7.57
CA LEU A 312 16.28 -29.07 8.21
C LEU A 312 15.89 -30.25 7.31
N GLY A 313 15.39 -30.00 6.10
CA GLY A 313 15.03 -31.04 5.14
C GLY A 313 13.68 -31.72 5.40
N GLU A 314 12.80 -31.10 6.20
CA GLU A 314 11.47 -31.64 6.53
C GLU A 314 10.45 -31.48 5.38
N GLY A 315 10.87 -30.90 4.24
CA GLY A 315 10.02 -30.63 3.10
C GLY A 315 9.11 -29.41 3.32
N VAL A 316 8.76 -28.70 2.26
CA VAL A 316 7.76 -27.62 2.34
C VAL A 316 6.39 -28.31 2.53
N PRO A 317 5.67 -28.09 3.63
CA PRO A 317 4.30 -28.60 3.73
C PRO A 317 3.50 -27.98 2.56
N PRO A 318 2.84 -28.80 1.72
CA PRO A 318 2.00 -28.28 0.66
C PRO A 318 0.97 -27.35 1.31
N HIS A 319 0.89 -26.12 0.81
CA HIS A 319 0.02 -25.08 1.35
C HIS A 319 -1.35 -25.65 1.72
N GLY A 320 -1.76 -25.43 2.97
CA GLY A 320 -3.02 -25.91 3.51
C GLY A 320 -4.21 -25.44 2.66
N LEU A 321 -4.69 -26.35 1.82
CA LEU A 321 -6.12 -26.46 1.56
C LEU A 321 -6.69 -27.31 2.70
N PRO A 322 -7.83 -26.93 3.30
CA PRO A 322 -8.47 -27.76 4.32
C PRO A 322 -8.75 -29.14 3.74
N GLU A 323 -8.19 -30.18 4.35
CA GLU A 323 -8.55 -31.56 4.04
C GLU A 323 -10.01 -31.80 4.41
N GLY A 324 -10.84 -32.08 3.41
CA GLY A 324 -12.18 -32.63 3.61
C GLY A 324 -13.27 -31.95 2.81
N GLU A 325 -13.27 -32.13 1.49
CA GLU A 325 -14.51 -32.22 0.69
C GLU A 325 -14.17 -32.89 -0.65
N GLU A 326 -14.64 -34.14 -0.82
CA GLU A 326 -14.62 -34.82 -2.12
C GLU A 326 -15.45 -33.99 -3.11
N PRO A 327 -14.95 -33.73 -4.33
CA PRO A 327 -15.73 -33.02 -5.33
C PRO A 327 -16.99 -33.83 -5.69
N PRO A 328 -18.17 -33.21 -5.79
CA PRO A 328 -19.39 -33.91 -6.15
C PRO A 328 -19.25 -34.52 -7.54
N GLN A 329 -19.54 -35.82 -7.63
CA GLN A 329 -19.57 -36.53 -8.91
C GLN A 329 -20.61 -35.89 -9.85
N PRO A 330 -20.30 -35.75 -11.15
CA PRO A 330 -21.23 -35.18 -12.11
C PRO A 330 -22.50 -36.05 -12.20
N PRO A 331 -23.68 -35.43 -12.37
CA PRO A 331 -24.93 -36.17 -12.53
C PRO A 331 -24.85 -37.05 -13.79
N GLY A 332 -25.03 -38.35 -13.59
CA GLY A 332 -25.13 -39.31 -14.69
C GLY A 332 -26.31 -38.99 -15.62
N PRO A 333 -26.22 -39.36 -16.91
CA PRO A 333 -27.22 -39.02 -17.91
C PRO A 333 -28.57 -39.65 -17.56
N GLN A 334 -29.59 -38.81 -17.33
CA GLN A 334 -30.97 -39.25 -17.22
C GLN A 334 -31.51 -39.54 -18.62
N CYS A 335 -31.71 -40.83 -18.91
CA CYS A 335 -32.47 -41.30 -20.06
C CYS A 335 -33.95 -40.97 -19.83
N HIS A 336 -34.47 -39.96 -20.53
CA HIS A 336 -35.91 -39.79 -20.67
C HIS A 336 -36.45 -40.87 -21.63
N GLN A 337 -37.18 -41.83 -21.10
CA GLN A 337 -38.12 -42.64 -21.89
C GLN A 337 -39.41 -41.84 -22.06
N GLN A 338 -39.86 -41.73 -23.31
CA GLN A 338 -41.17 -41.22 -23.71
C GLN A 338 -42.28 -42.24 -23.46
#